data_AF-A0A836UBX5-F1
#
_entry.id   AF-A0A836UBX5-F1
#
_cell.length_a   1.000
_cell.length_b   1.000
_cell.length_c   1.000
_cell.angle_alpha   90.00
_cell.angle_beta   90.00
_cell.angle_gamma   90.00
#
_symmetry.space_group_name_H-M   'P 1'
#
loop_
_entity.id
_entity.type
_entity.pdbx_description
1 polymer ?
#
loop_
_entity_poly.entity_id
_entity_poly.type
_entity_poly.pdbx_seq_one_letter_code
_entity_poly.pdbx_strand_id
1 'polypeptide(L)'
;MPEGAGGLKKKWKDQVLVIQAYYDATSVVPGIAPGAESAAGIVAMLQMAEILVRHRPDYTILLLATSAHFAGRQGINDFLHRHRQKNDLIDFDLMLSLDLSSHTDRTVTLGAGTYYTPGWEAEEDAQATLAPFSFRLSQAVQEIFKDSLRHTDGVSASDSTRQRLVPVPLALDAEAVTFLGGHGLAVVSANDARQFCDTPLDTADRVDFESLAAQIQTVTAMVMWAGKDPFLMGPARHELQDHGETVAGNIRHAAGISGSEQILAPDALVTYQQPGPNSVAGVRSLVVDRTDSAGRFHFDVIGSRQPNRIEAYQIDAETGDINLAADRGPEGDRDNPVLFECQPLSFIESASDRSVVDDVTLLQVADGGEVETQRWGGESAAGATVVYAPPGSRVKIQMSSSDFDVPYQLVSAPAQWLQESDSAALIEAATIEHGYAVDQGVLLHPSLAALRDMLIQDGRRMRQLADWGIRSDAFMVVHQNNRQLLLDATAHLEARRYAEYDANVRQAWGLQARSYEEIKAVAQD
;
A
#
# COMPACT_ATOMS: atom_id res chain seq x y z
N MET A 1 15.93 -12.44 42.52
CA MET A 1 16.00 -11.24 41.65
C MET A 1 17.12 -11.48 40.65
N PRO A 2 16.84 -11.45 39.34
CA PRO A 2 17.86 -11.66 38.33
C PRO A 2 18.82 -10.46 38.31
N GLU A 3 20.08 -10.74 38.03
CA GLU A 3 21.12 -9.74 37.87
C GLU A 3 21.07 -9.26 36.41
N GLY A 4 20.78 -7.97 36.21
CA GLY A 4 20.86 -7.36 34.88
C GLY A 4 22.30 -7.29 34.39
N ALA A 5 22.48 -7.33 33.07
CA ALA A 5 23.76 -7.10 32.41
C ALA A 5 24.28 -5.70 32.81
N GLY A 6 25.23 -5.66 33.75
CA GLY A 6 25.75 -4.41 34.34
C GLY A 6 25.85 -4.39 35.87
N GLY A 7 25.38 -5.42 36.58
CA GLY A 7 25.63 -5.56 38.04
C GLY A 7 24.82 -4.61 38.94
N LEU A 8 23.92 -3.80 38.38
CA LEU A 8 22.93 -3.04 39.15
C LEU A 8 21.60 -3.79 39.14
N LYS A 9 21.17 -4.27 40.31
CA LYS A 9 19.83 -4.88 40.50
C LYS A 9 18.76 -3.79 40.33
N LYS A 10 18.12 -3.69 39.14
CA LYS A 10 16.91 -2.86 38.95
C LYS A 10 15.83 -3.32 39.91
N LYS A 11 15.15 -2.39 40.62
CA LYS A 11 13.98 -2.74 41.42
C LYS A 11 12.79 -2.96 40.48
N TRP A 12 11.80 -3.74 40.92
CA TRP A 12 10.63 -4.05 40.09
C TRP A 12 9.85 -2.80 39.67
N LYS A 13 9.68 -1.85 40.60
CA LYS A 13 9.04 -0.55 40.32
C LYS A 13 9.78 0.33 39.30
N ASP A 14 11.07 0.05 39.06
CA ASP A 14 11.89 0.78 38.11
C ASP A 14 11.87 0.08 36.72
N GLN A 15 11.15 -1.04 36.60
CA GLN A 15 10.94 -1.76 35.35
C GLN A 15 9.50 -1.54 34.87
N VAL A 16 9.35 -1.18 33.60
CA VAL A 16 8.08 -0.76 33.02
C VAL A 16 7.63 -1.76 31.95
N LEU A 17 6.44 -2.33 32.16
CA LEU A 17 5.70 -3.10 31.16
C LEU A 17 4.62 -2.20 30.57
N VAL A 18 4.71 -1.93 29.27
CA VAL A 18 3.68 -1.19 28.54
C VAL A 18 2.66 -2.19 28.01
N ILE A 19 1.38 -1.99 28.32
CA ILE A 19 0.26 -2.66 27.64
C ILE A 19 -0.30 -1.67 26.63
N GLN A 20 -0.20 -2.00 25.35
CA GLN A 20 -0.62 -1.13 24.28
C GLN A 20 -1.83 -1.71 23.54
N ALA A 21 -2.77 -0.85 23.15
CA ALA A 21 -3.83 -1.20 22.22
C ALA A 21 -4.21 0.04 21.39
N TYR A 22 -4.60 -0.14 20.14
CA TYR A 22 -5.14 0.95 19.32
C TYR A 22 -6.66 1.09 19.55
N TYR A 23 -7.18 2.30 19.31
CA TYR A 23 -8.61 2.60 19.48
C TYR A 23 -9.29 3.17 18.23
N ASP A 24 -8.53 3.44 17.15
CA ASP A 24 -9.09 3.81 15.86
C ASP A 24 -9.65 2.60 15.11
N ALA A 25 -10.40 2.87 14.05
CA ALA A 25 -11.01 1.88 13.18
C ALA A 25 -10.88 2.33 11.72
N THR A 26 -10.99 1.37 10.80
CA THR A 26 -10.94 1.64 9.36
C THR A 26 -12.08 0.95 8.62
N SER A 27 -12.37 1.46 7.43
CA SER A 27 -13.34 0.89 6.51
C SER A 27 -13.01 1.34 5.09
N VAL A 28 -13.22 0.45 4.14
CA VAL A 28 -13.18 0.77 2.71
C VAL A 28 -14.27 1.76 2.28
N VAL A 29 -15.29 2.01 3.12
CA VAL A 29 -16.34 3.01 2.87
C VAL A 29 -16.06 4.27 3.70
N PRO A 30 -15.66 5.39 3.06
CA PRO A 30 -15.44 6.64 3.75
C PRO A 30 -16.65 7.07 4.60
N GLY A 31 -16.39 7.50 5.82
CA GLY A 31 -17.43 7.96 6.76
C GLY A 31 -18.21 6.85 7.47
N ILE A 32 -17.98 5.56 7.17
CA ILE A 32 -18.66 4.43 7.82
C ILE A 32 -17.63 3.41 8.30
N ALA A 33 -17.06 3.63 9.48
CA ALA A 33 -16.13 2.71 10.15
C ALA A 33 -16.63 2.38 11.57
N PRO A 34 -17.54 1.40 11.74
CA PRO A 34 -18.10 1.11 13.05
C PRO A 34 -17.10 0.45 14.02
N GLY A 35 -16.16 -0.35 13.52
CA GLY A 35 -14.95 -0.74 14.26
C GLY A 35 -15.12 -1.72 15.41
N ALA A 36 -16.12 -2.61 15.37
CA ALA A 36 -16.46 -3.48 16.51
C ALA A 36 -15.38 -4.55 16.83
N GLU A 37 -14.86 -5.25 15.83
CA GLU A 37 -13.72 -6.16 15.93
C GLU A 37 -12.45 -5.39 16.27
N SER A 38 -12.22 -4.25 15.61
CA SER A 38 -11.07 -3.37 15.85
C SER A 38 -11.00 -2.87 17.31
N ALA A 39 -12.14 -2.77 17.99
CA ALA A 39 -12.21 -2.35 19.39
C ALA A 39 -11.83 -3.46 20.41
N ALA A 40 -11.65 -4.72 19.98
CA ALA A 40 -11.39 -5.83 20.90
C ALA A 40 -10.13 -5.64 21.76
N GLY A 41 -9.03 -5.13 21.17
CA GLY A 41 -7.78 -4.84 21.89
C GLY A 41 -7.96 -3.76 22.96
N ILE A 42 -8.60 -2.64 22.64
CA ILE A 42 -8.83 -1.55 23.61
C ILE A 42 -9.79 -1.96 24.72
N VAL A 43 -10.82 -2.75 24.41
CA VAL A 43 -11.73 -3.34 25.41
C VAL A 43 -10.95 -4.26 26.35
N ALA A 44 -10.06 -5.11 25.83
CA ALA A 44 -9.20 -5.97 26.64
C ALA A 44 -8.32 -5.16 27.60
N MET A 45 -7.71 -4.08 27.12
CA MET A 45 -6.88 -3.19 27.95
C MET A 45 -7.69 -2.54 29.08
N LEU A 46 -8.90 -2.04 28.79
CA LEU A 46 -9.77 -1.42 29.80
C LEU A 46 -10.23 -2.43 30.87
N GLN A 47 -10.64 -3.63 30.46
CA GLN A 47 -11.00 -4.70 31.40
C GLN A 47 -9.80 -5.13 32.27
N MET A 48 -8.63 -5.23 31.66
CA MET A 48 -7.39 -5.54 32.38
C MET A 48 -7.05 -4.43 33.40
N ALA A 49 -7.24 -3.15 33.05
CA ALA A 49 -6.99 -2.02 33.94
C ALA A 49 -7.78 -2.12 35.25
N GLU A 50 -9.06 -2.50 35.18
CA GLU A 50 -9.90 -2.69 36.38
C GLU A 50 -9.33 -3.76 37.32
N ILE A 51 -8.78 -4.83 36.75
CA ILE A 51 -8.21 -5.96 37.49
C ILE A 51 -6.85 -5.58 38.07
N LEU A 52 -5.98 -4.92 37.29
CA LEU A 52 -4.65 -4.47 37.71
C LEU A 52 -4.70 -3.46 38.86
N VAL A 53 -5.73 -2.59 38.90
CA VAL A 53 -5.94 -1.67 40.02
C VAL A 53 -6.23 -2.42 41.32
N ARG A 54 -7.00 -3.51 41.25
CA ARG A 54 -7.35 -4.35 42.41
C ARG A 54 -6.21 -5.29 42.81
N HIS A 55 -5.44 -5.76 41.83
CA HIS A 55 -4.36 -6.72 42.00
C HIS A 55 -3.09 -6.20 41.33
N ARG A 56 -2.38 -5.32 42.04
CA ARG A 56 -1.20 -4.65 41.48
C ARG A 56 -0.05 -5.63 41.22
N PRO A 57 0.51 -5.63 40.01
CA PRO A 57 1.82 -6.20 39.74
C PRO A 57 2.93 -5.55 40.56
N ASP A 58 4.06 -6.24 40.66
CA ASP A 58 5.27 -5.69 41.26
C ASP A 58 6.01 -4.75 40.28
N TYR A 59 5.84 -4.98 38.97
CA TYR A 59 6.29 -4.08 37.90
C TYR A 59 5.41 -2.84 37.75
N THR A 60 5.99 -1.75 37.25
CA THR A 60 5.20 -0.58 36.83
C THR A 60 4.49 -0.91 35.51
N ILE A 61 3.16 -0.75 35.49
CA ILE A 61 2.37 -0.93 34.28
C ILE A 61 2.02 0.43 33.68
N LEU A 62 2.33 0.63 32.41
CA LEU A 62 1.84 1.73 31.61
C LEU A 62 0.76 1.22 30.66
N LEU A 63 -0.41 1.85 30.65
CA LEU A 63 -1.44 1.58 29.64
C LEU A 63 -1.33 2.64 28.55
N LEU A 64 -1.09 2.21 27.31
CA LEU A 64 -0.90 3.08 26.15
C LEU A 64 -2.00 2.83 25.11
N ALA A 65 -2.94 3.77 25.02
CA ALA A 65 -3.94 3.77 23.95
C ALA A 65 -3.41 4.61 22.77
N THR A 66 -3.19 3.99 21.60
CA THR A 66 -2.74 4.69 20.39
C THR A 66 -3.89 4.89 19.40
N SER A 67 -3.76 5.91 18.56
CA SER A 67 -4.64 6.12 17.39
C SER A 67 -3.85 5.88 16.11
N ALA A 68 -4.51 6.05 14.97
CA ALA A 68 -3.91 5.96 13.65
C ALA A 68 -3.14 4.64 13.41
N HIS A 69 -3.60 3.54 13.99
CA HIS A 69 -3.12 2.20 13.67
C HIS A 69 -3.34 1.90 12.19
N PHE A 70 -4.55 2.17 11.68
CA PHE A 70 -4.90 1.88 10.30
C PHE A 70 -4.35 2.89 9.28
N ALA A 71 -3.84 4.03 9.74
CA ALA A 71 -3.14 5.02 8.93
C ALA A 71 -1.61 4.80 9.02
N GLY A 72 -1.16 3.61 8.62
CA GLY A 72 0.25 3.24 8.65
C GLY A 72 0.91 3.25 10.03
N ARG A 73 0.12 3.04 11.09
CA ARG A 73 0.57 2.99 12.49
C ARG A 73 1.24 4.29 12.97
N GLN A 74 0.78 5.43 12.45
CA GLN A 74 1.35 6.74 12.78
C GLN A 74 1.34 7.06 14.28
N GLY A 75 0.32 6.65 15.04
CA GLY A 75 0.26 6.99 16.46
C GLY A 75 1.32 6.28 17.31
N ILE A 76 1.62 5.00 17.04
CA ILE A 76 2.72 4.31 17.73
C ILE A 76 4.08 4.82 17.25
N ASN A 77 4.22 5.12 15.95
CA ASN A 77 5.47 5.67 15.40
C ASN A 77 5.79 7.06 15.99
N ASP A 78 4.81 7.96 16.10
CA ASP A 78 4.96 9.25 16.77
C ASP A 78 5.36 9.09 18.25
N PHE A 79 4.67 8.19 18.97
CA PHE A 79 5.02 7.88 20.35
C PHE A 79 6.49 7.45 20.45
N LEU A 80 6.91 6.44 19.69
CA LEU A 80 8.28 5.93 19.76
C LEU A 80 9.30 6.99 19.33
N HIS A 81 8.99 7.80 18.32
CA HIS A 81 9.86 8.87 17.85
C HIS A 81 10.12 9.94 18.93
N ARG A 82 9.07 10.48 19.56
CA ARG A 82 9.19 11.50 20.62
C ARG A 82 9.98 11.01 21.84
N HIS A 83 9.86 9.72 22.13
CA HIS A 83 10.50 9.10 23.29
C HIS A 83 11.97 8.75 23.01
N ARG A 84 12.30 8.36 21.76
CA ARG A 84 13.69 8.23 21.28
C ARG A 84 14.45 9.56 21.31
N GLN A 85 13.80 10.65 20.86
CA GLN A 85 14.39 12.00 20.92
C GLN A 85 14.55 12.55 22.35
N LYS A 86 14.05 11.82 23.37
CA LYS A 86 14.01 12.24 24.78
C LYS A 86 13.19 13.52 25.01
N ASN A 87 12.31 13.87 24.07
CA ASN A 87 11.40 15.01 24.22
C ASN A 87 10.36 14.70 25.32
N ASP A 88 9.84 13.46 25.32
CA ASP A 88 8.86 12.95 26.30
C ASP A 88 9.29 11.58 26.84
N LEU A 89 10.53 11.41 27.32
CA LEU A 89 11.09 10.09 27.63
C LEU A 89 10.22 9.25 28.59
N ILE A 90 9.71 8.13 28.09
CA ILE A 90 9.26 6.97 28.84
C ILE A 90 10.17 5.81 28.46
N ASP A 91 11.05 5.46 29.37
CA ASP A 91 11.93 4.29 29.24
C ASP A 91 11.15 3.05 29.69
N PHE A 92 11.02 2.05 28.81
CA PHE A 92 10.29 0.82 29.10
C PHE A 92 11.05 -0.44 28.70
N ASP A 93 10.86 -1.52 29.45
CA ASP A 93 11.62 -2.75 29.28
C ASP A 93 10.94 -3.74 28.32
N LEU A 94 9.60 -3.72 28.25
CA LEU A 94 8.79 -4.54 27.33
C LEU A 94 7.49 -3.81 26.98
N MET A 95 7.10 -3.84 25.71
CA MET A 95 5.74 -3.51 25.27
C MET A 95 5.00 -4.78 24.87
N LEU A 96 3.80 -4.96 25.41
CA LEU A 96 2.83 -5.98 25.01
C LEU A 96 1.65 -5.30 24.30
N SER A 97 1.62 -5.36 22.97
CA SER A 97 0.53 -4.87 22.13
C SER A 97 -0.61 -5.88 22.08
N LEU A 98 -1.85 -5.42 22.15
CA LEU A 98 -3.06 -6.23 22.06
C LEU A 98 -3.74 -5.96 20.71
N ASP A 99 -3.65 -6.91 19.79
CA ASP A 99 -4.31 -6.87 18.49
C ASP A 99 -5.25 -8.09 18.37
N LEU A 100 -6.39 -7.96 19.03
CA LEU A 100 -7.38 -9.03 19.17
C LEU A 100 -8.55 -8.84 18.19
N SER A 101 -9.21 -9.94 17.86
CA SER A 101 -10.49 -10.04 17.16
C SER A 101 -11.33 -11.12 17.83
N SER A 102 -12.63 -11.15 17.59
CA SER A 102 -13.56 -11.91 18.43
C SER A 102 -13.83 -13.34 17.97
N HIS A 103 -13.49 -13.76 16.74
CA HIS A 103 -13.97 -15.04 16.17
C HIS A 103 -13.15 -16.27 16.57
N THR A 104 -12.40 -16.18 17.67
CA THR A 104 -11.58 -17.27 18.23
C THR A 104 -11.37 -17.05 19.72
N ASP A 105 -11.24 -18.12 20.49
CA ASP A 105 -10.89 -18.07 21.93
C ASP A 105 -9.37 -18.25 22.16
N ARG A 106 -8.59 -18.41 21.08
CA ARG A 106 -7.15 -18.72 21.11
C ARG A 106 -6.31 -17.51 20.76
N THR A 107 -5.16 -17.41 21.42
CA THR A 107 -4.20 -16.33 21.19
C THR A 107 -2.83 -16.86 20.80
N VAL A 108 -2.02 -16.02 20.16
CA VAL A 108 -0.63 -16.29 19.84
C VAL A 108 0.21 -15.04 20.09
N THR A 109 1.42 -15.21 20.63
CA THR A 109 2.39 -14.11 20.77
C THR A 109 3.29 -14.03 19.55
N LEU A 110 3.50 -12.83 19.03
CA LEU A 110 4.35 -12.57 17.87
C LEU A 110 5.34 -11.43 18.17
N GLY A 111 6.54 -11.52 17.61
CA GLY A 111 7.56 -10.47 17.70
C GLY A 111 7.53 -9.49 16.53
N ALA A 112 6.92 -9.88 15.42
CA ALA A 112 6.78 -9.09 14.20
C ALA A 112 5.55 -9.58 13.41
N GLY A 113 4.94 -8.65 12.67
CA GLY A 113 3.92 -8.94 11.67
C GLY A 113 4.54 -9.03 10.28
N THR A 114 3.79 -8.58 9.28
CA THR A 114 4.18 -8.57 7.87
C THR A 114 4.32 -7.15 7.30
N TYR A 115 4.20 -6.11 8.13
CA TYR A 115 4.18 -4.73 7.61
C TYR A 115 5.57 -4.25 7.21
N TYR A 116 6.60 -4.50 8.05
CA TYR A 116 7.98 -4.19 7.69
C TYR A 116 8.67 -5.35 6.97
N THR A 117 8.20 -6.59 7.18
CA THR A 117 8.75 -7.79 6.54
C THR A 117 7.65 -8.61 5.88
N PRO A 118 7.23 -8.26 4.64
CA PRO A 118 6.13 -8.92 3.94
C PRO A 118 6.31 -10.44 3.76
N GLY A 119 7.56 -10.93 3.75
CA GLY A 119 7.89 -12.34 3.54
C GLY A 119 7.74 -13.26 4.75
N TRP A 120 7.27 -12.77 5.91
CA TRP A 120 7.27 -13.50 7.21
C TRP A 120 8.65 -13.92 7.73
N GLU A 121 9.71 -13.53 7.03
CA GLU A 121 11.10 -13.79 7.40
C GLU A 121 11.35 -13.19 8.78
N ALA A 122 11.57 -14.06 9.76
CA ALA A 122 11.92 -13.58 11.08
C ALA A 122 13.39 -13.17 11.10
N GLU A 123 13.66 -11.99 11.64
CA GLU A 123 15.02 -11.60 12.00
C GLU A 123 15.49 -12.45 13.19
N GLU A 124 16.57 -13.20 13.00
CA GLU A 124 17.06 -14.21 13.97
C GLU A 124 17.35 -13.60 15.33
N ASP A 125 17.96 -12.41 15.36
CA ASP A 125 18.28 -11.68 16.58
C ASP A 125 17.02 -11.20 17.32
N ALA A 126 16.00 -10.73 16.58
CA ALA A 126 14.71 -10.36 17.14
C ALA A 126 14.01 -11.57 17.78
N GLN A 127 13.97 -12.71 17.09
CA GLN A 127 13.42 -13.94 17.65
C GLN A 127 14.16 -14.40 18.90
N ALA A 128 15.50 -14.47 18.85
CA ALA A 128 16.31 -14.91 19.97
C ALA A 128 16.14 -14.02 21.21
N THR A 129 15.94 -12.72 20.99
CA THR A 129 15.74 -11.72 22.05
C THR A 129 14.33 -11.77 22.63
N LEU A 130 13.31 -11.99 21.79
CA LEU A 130 11.90 -11.95 22.20
C LEU A 130 11.36 -13.30 22.72
N ALA A 131 11.96 -14.42 22.32
CA ALA A 131 11.53 -15.76 22.70
C ALA A 131 11.44 -15.98 24.22
N PRO A 132 12.39 -15.52 25.06
CA PRO A 132 12.26 -15.66 26.51
C PRO A 132 10.99 -15.00 27.06
N PHE A 133 10.65 -13.79 26.62
CA PHE A 133 9.44 -13.10 27.07
C PHE A 133 8.18 -13.86 26.67
N SER A 134 8.10 -14.28 25.40
CA SER A 134 6.98 -15.04 24.86
C SER A 134 6.78 -16.38 25.59
N PHE A 135 7.89 -17.08 25.87
CA PHE A 135 7.89 -18.31 26.63
C PHE A 135 7.35 -18.11 28.06
N ARG A 136 7.79 -17.06 28.77
CA ARG A 136 7.30 -16.77 30.14
C ARG A 136 5.80 -16.46 30.15
N LEU A 137 5.30 -15.68 29.19
CA LEU A 137 3.86 -15.41 29.05
C LEU A 137 3.07 -16.71 28.78
N SER A 138 3.61 -17.59 27.93
CA SER A 138 3.00 -18.90 27.64
C SER A 138 2.95 -19.82 28.86
N GLN A 139 3.97 -19.78 29.73
CA GLN A 139 3.98 -20.55 30.98
C GLN A 139 2.84 -20.15 31.92
N ALA A 140 2.51 -18.86 31.99
CA ALA A 140 1.38 -18.38 32.80
C ALA A 140 0.08 -19.08 32.40
N VAL A 141 -0.17 -19.23 31.09
CA VAL A 141 -1.37 -19.89 30.58
C VAL A 141 -1.41 -21.35 30.96
N GLN A 142 -0.28 -22.05 30.80
CA GLN A 142 -0.19 -23.46 31.14
C GLN A 142 -0.40 -23.71 32.64
N GLU A 143 0.14 -22.85 33.51
CA GLU A 143 -0.01 -22.99 34.97
C GLU A 143 -1.43 -22.68 35.45
N ILE A 144 -2.05 -21.64 34.89
CA ILE A 144 -3.35 -21.13 35.35
C ILE A 144 -4.51 -21.95 34.76
N PHE A 145 -4.51 -22.13 33.43
CA PHE A 145 -5.64 -22.73 32.72
C PHE A 145 -5.45 -24.23 32.45
N LYS A 146 -4.21 -24.73 32.51
CA LYS A 146 -3.87 -26.12 32.15
C LYS A 146 -4.32 -26.51 30.74
N ASP A 147 -4.39 -25.52 29.86
CA ASP A 147 -4.76 -25.66 28.45
C ASP A 147 -3.67 -25.02 27.59
N SER A 148 -2.77 -25.86 27.08
CA SER A 148 -1.65 -25.43 26.24
C SER A 148 -2.07 -24.92 24.87
N LEU A 149 -3.31 -25.16 24.45
CA LEU A 149 -3.82 -24.68 23.17
C LEU A 149 -4.42 -23.28 23.30
N ARG A 150 -4.78 -22.84 24.52
CA ARG A 150 -5.39 -21.52 24.78
C ARG A 150 -4.48 -20.37 24.34
N HIS A 151 -3.17 -20.57 24.40
CA HIS A 151 -2.18 -19.65 23.88
C HIS A 151 -1.01 -20.40 23.26
N THR A 152 -0.51 -19.91 22.14
CA THR A 152 0.68 -20.46 21.47
C THR A 152 1.83 -19.44 21.47
N ASP A 153 3.04 -19.89 21.79
CA ASP A 153 4.26 -19.11 21.56
C ASP A 153 4.57 -19.08 20.06
N GLY A 154 4.20 -17.98 19.40
CA GLY A 154 4.48 -17.79 17.98
C GLY A 154 5.90 -17.29 17.70
N VAL A 155 6.58 -16.69 18.67
CA VAL A 155 7.95 -16.15 18.50
C VAL A 155 8.94 -17.27 18.25
N SER A 156 8.84 -18.35 19.02
CA SER A 156 9.71 -19.53 18.90
C SER A 156 9.25 -20.53 17.82
N ALA A 157 8.13 -20.25 17.13
CA ALA A 157 7.54 -21.16 16.15
C ALA A 157 8.18 -20.99 14.76
N SER A 158 8.14 -22.07 13.96
CA SER A 158 8.55 -22.00 12.55
C SER A 158 7.66 -21.04 11.75
N ASP A 159 8.18 -20.48 10.66
CA ASP A 159 7.45 -19.57 9.77
C ASP A 159 6.15 -20.21 9.26
N SER A 160 6.23 -21.48 8.86
CA SER A 160 5.08 -22.29 8.43
C SER A 160 4.02 -22.48 9.52
N THR A 161 4.41 -22.47 10.79
CA THR A 161 3.49 -22.55 11.92
C THR A 161 2.83 -21.19 12.16
N ARG A 162 3.60 -20.10 12.15
CA ARG A 162 3.07 -18.73 12.25
C ARG A 162 2.05 -18.43 11.17
N GLN A 163 2.36 -18.74 9.91
CA GLN A 163 1.46 -18.57 8.75
C GLN A 163 0.16 -19.37 8.87
N ARG A 164 0.16 -20.52 9.55
CA ARG A 164 -1.06 -21.30 9.80
C ARG A 164 -1.91 -20.69 10.91
N LEU A 165 -1.27 -20.16 11.96
CA LEU A 165 -1.94 -19.52 13.09
C LEU A 165 -2.47 -18.13 12.75
N VAL A 166 -1.91 -17.49 11.72
CA VAL A 166 -2.25 -16.13 11.31
C VAL A 166 -2.51 -16.16 9.80
N PRO A 167 -3.74 -16.52 9.39
CA PRO A 167 -4.07 -16.79 7.99
C PRO A 167 -4.16 -15.52 7.11
N VAL A 168 -4.10 -14.34 7.74
CA VAL A 168 -4.08 -13.04 7.06
C VAL A 168 -2.82 -12.25 7.46
N PRO A 169 -2.17 -11.54 6.53
CA PRO A 169 -1.07 -10.63 6.88
C PRO A 169 -1.51 -9.60 7.93
N LEU A 170 -0.69 -9.36 8.96
CA LEU A 170 -0.97 -8.42 10.06
C LEU A 170 0.08 -7.34 10.16
N ALA A 171 -0.33 -6.11 10.45
CA ALA A 171 0.54 -5.02 10.83
C ALA A 171 0.40 -4.81 12.34
N LEU A 172 1.51 -4.88 13.08
CA LEU A 172 1.49 -4.95 14.53
C LEU A 172 2.24 -3.75 15.12
N ASP A 173 1.64 -3.02 16.05
CA ASP A 173 2.30 -1.87 16.69
C ASP A 173 3.59 -2.29 17.43
N ALA A 174 3.60 -3.50 18.00
CA ALA A 174 4.80 -4.07 18.63
C ALA A 174 5.98 -4.24 17.67
N GLU A 175 5.75 -4.45 16.37
CA GLU A 175 6.84 -4.61 15.41
C GLU A 175 7.59 -3.27 15.20
N ALA A 176 6.95 -2.12 15.44
CA ALA A 176 7.61 -0.82 15.46
C ALA A 176 8.57 -0.66 16.64
N VAL A 177 8.23 -1.21 17.79
CA VAL A 177 9.13 -1.23 18.95
C VAL A 177 10.39 -2.04 18.63
N THR A 178 10.20 -3.26 18.10
CA THR A 178 11.30 -4.15 17.72
C THR A 178 12.18 -3.53 16.63
N PHE A 179 11.58 -2.90 15.62
CA PHE A 179 12.29 -2.21 14.54
C PHE A 179 13.18 -1.06 15.03
N LEU A 180 12.83 -0.45 16.17
CA LEU A 180 13.58 0.63 16.81
C LEU A 180 14.53 0.14 17.91
N GLY A 181 14.85 -1.15 17.94
CA GLY A 181 15.78 -1.74 18.90
C GLY A 181 15.18 -2.02 20.29
N GLY A 182 13.87 -1.83 20.48
CA GLY A 182 13.17 -2.11 21.74
C GLY A 182 12.59 -3.53 21.79
N HIS A 183 12.03 -3.92 22.94
CA HIS A 183 11.33 -5.20 23.08
C HIS A 183 9.83 -5.04 22.89
N GLY A 184 9.31 -5.45 21.73
CA GLY A 184 7.88 -5.47 21.42
C GLY A 184 7.35 -6.89 21.21
N LEU A 185 6.28 -7.24 21.91
CA LEU A 185 5.47 -8.43 21.66
C LEU A 185 4.03 -8.04 21.37
N ALA A 186 3.41 -8.67 20.39
CA ALA A 186 1.98 -8.59 20.19
C ALA A 186 1.31 -9.87 20.67
N VAL A 187 0.18 -9.75 21.37
CA VAL A 187 -0.77 -10.85 21.55
C VAL A 187 -1.87 -10.67 20.53
N VAL A 188 -2.02 -11.67 19.66
CA VAL A 188 -3.00 -11.64 18.57
C VAL A 188 -3.95 -12.82 18.65
N SER A 189 -5.16 -12.64 18.12
CA SER A 189 -6.14 -13.72 17.97
C SER A 189 -5.68 -14.73 16.91
N ALA A 190 -5.63 -16.00 17.28
CA ALA A 190 -5.12 -17.08 16.43
C ALA A 190 -6.23 -17.73 15.59
N ASN A 191 -5.90 -18.07 14.35
CA ASN A 191 -6.75 -18.71 13.34
C ASN A 191 -7.98 -17.88 12.93
N ASP A 192 -7.90 -16.55 13.02
CA ASP A 192 -8.97 -15.65 12.57
C ASP A 192 -8.65 -15.08 11.19
N ALA A 193 -9.64 -15.12 10.29
CA ALA A 193 -9.57 -14.56 8.95
C ALA A 193 -9.89 -13.05 8.90
N ARG A 194 -10.33 -12.44 10.01
CA ARG A 194 -10.63 -11.00 10.14
C ARG A 194 -11.55 -10.46 9.03
N GLN A 195 -12.53 -11.27 8.62
CA GLN A 195 -13.39 -11.02 7.46
C GLN A 195 -14.21 -9.72 7.50
N PHE A 196 -14.43 -9.14 8.69
CA PHE A 196 -15.16 -7.89 8.85
C PHE A 196 -14.26 -6.68 9.05
N CYS A 197 -12.99 -6.85 9.42
CA CYS A 197 -12.05 -5.75 9.57
C CYS A 197 -11.94 -4.97 8.25
N ASP A 198 -11.83 -3.65 8.33
CA ASP A 198 -11.79 -2.76 7.17
C ASP A 198 -13.06 -2.76 6.31
N THR A 199 -14.20 -3.13 6.88
CA THR A 199 -15.50 -3.10 6.19
C THR A 199 -16.56 -2.34 7.00
N PRO A 200 -17.59 -1.78 6.33
CA PRO A 200 -18.74 -1.22 7.04
C PRO A 200 -19.57 -2.27 7.79
N LEU A 201 -19.25 -3.56 7.64
CA LEU A 201 -19.91 -4.67 8.34
C LEU A 201 -19.27 -4.97 9.70
N ASP A 202 -18.19 -4.27 10.07
CA ASP A 202 -17.52 -4.38 11.37
C ASP A 202 -18.39 -3.82 12.51
N THR A 203 -19.45 -4.55 12.84
CA THR A 203 -20.59 -4.10 13.66
C THR A 203 -20.75 -4.95 14.91
N ALA A 204 -21.28 -4.35 15.98
CA ALA A 204 -21.33 -4.97 17.31
C ALA A 204 -22.15 -6.29 17.35
N ASP A 205 -23.12 -6.48 16.46
CA ASP A 205 -23.90 -7.72 16.36
C ASP A 205 -23.11 -8.90 15.77
N ARG A 206 -21.93 -8.64 15.18
CA ARG A 206 -21.03 -9.66 14.62
C ARG A 206 -19.94 -10.11 15.58
N VAL A 207 -19.83 -9.45 16.73
CA VAL A 207 -18.82 -9.76 17.75
C VAL A 207 -19.22 -11.02 18.51
N ASP A 208 -18.32 -12.00 18.58
CA ASP A 208 -18.42 -13.10 19.51
C ASP A 208 -17.84 -12.69 20.87
N PHE A 209 -18.73 -12.19 21.73
CA PHE A 209 -18.37 -11.73 23.07
C PHE A 209 -17.84 -12.84 23.99
N GLU A 210 -18.23 -14.11 23.78
CA GLU A 210 -17.77 -15.22 24.62
C GLU A 210 -16.31 -15.54 24.32
N SER A 211 -15.99 -15.69 23.04
CA SER A 211 -14.63 -15.91 22.55
C SER A 211 -13.71 -14.74 22.91
N LEU A 212 -14.17 -13.49 22.71
CA LEU A 212 -13.42 -12.30 23.13
C LEU A 212 -13.18 -12.28 24.65
N ALA A 213 -14.20 -12.56 25.46
CA ALA A 213 -14.04 -12.61 26.92
C ALA A 213 -13.03 -13.68 27.36
N ALA A 214 -13.00 -14.84 26.69
CA ALA A 214 -12.02 -15.88 26.96
C ALA A 214 -10.58 -15.40 26.64
N GLN A 215 -10.39 -14.66 25.56
CA GLN A 215 -9.10 -14.05 25.23
C GLN A 215 -8.69 -13.00 26.27
N ILE A 216 -9.60 -12.09 26.66
CA ILE A 216 -9.34 -11.07 27.69
C ILE A 216 -8.91 -11.71 29.01
N GLN A 217 -9.57 -12.79 29.43
CA GLN A 217 -9.17 -13.57 30.60
C GLN A 217 -7.77 -14.17 30.46
N THR A 218 -7.45 -14.69 29.27
CA THR A 218 -6.14 -15.27 28.96
C THR A 218 -5.03 -14.24 29.10
N VAL A 219 -5.16 -13.10 28.42
CA VAL A 219 -4.14 -12.04 28.43
C VAL A 219 -4.04 -11.40 29.81
N THR A 220 -5.15 -11.17 30.49
CA THR A 220 -5.13 -10.62 31.86
C THR A 220 -4.40 -11.56 32.82
N ALA A 221 -4.65 -12.87 32.72
CA ALA A 221 -3.96 -13.87 33.54
C ALA A 221 -2.45 -13.90 33.23
N MET A 222 -2.04 -13.80 31.97
CA MET A 222 -0.63 -13.67 31.60
C MET A 222 0.01 -12.45 32.26
N VAL A 223 -0.58 -11.27 32.12
CA VAL A 223 -0.02 -10.02 32.66
C VAL A 223 0.01 -10.05 34.19
N MET A 224 -1.03 -10.60 34.84
CA MET A 224 -1.07 -10.77 36.29
C MET A 224 0.01 -11.72 36.83
N TRP A 225 0.26 -12.82 36.12
CA TRP A 225 1.29 -13.78 36.47
C TRP A 225 2.68 -13.22 36.22
N ALA A 226 2.90 -12.69 35.01
CA ALA A 226 4.17 -12.10 34.57
C ALA A 226 4.52 -10.86 35.40
N GLY A 227 3.50 -10.12 35.84
CA GLY A 227 3.60 -9.00 36.78
C GLY A 227 4.22 -9.34 38.14
N LYS A 228 4.31 -10.63 38.48
CA LYS A 228 4.91 -11.18 39.70
C LYS A 228 6.04 -12.17 39.41
N ASP A 229 6.49 -12.20 38.17
CA ASP A 229 7.57 -13.05 37.76
C ASP A 229 8.89 -12.26 37.72
N PRO A 230 9.84 -12.50 38.64
CA PRO A 230 11.12 -11.78 38.62
C PRO A 230 11.94 -12.00 37.35
N PHE A 231 11.67 -13.06 36.58
CA PHE A 231 12.47 -13.46 35.41
C PHE A 231 11.92 -12.94 34.08
N LEU A 232 10.76 -12.27 34.07
CA LEU A 232 10.18 -11.72 32.84
C LEU A 232 11.16 -10.77 32.15
N MET A 233 11.65 -9.78 32.89
CA MET A 233 12.57 -8.74 32.41
C MET A 233 14.04 -9.16 32.61
N GLY A 234 14.36 -10.42 32.32
CA GLY A 234 15.73 -10.92 32.37
C GLY A 234 16.65 -10.17 31.39
N PRO A 235 17.98 -10.25 31.57
CA PRO A 235 18.91 -9.61 30.65
C PRO A 235 18.68 -10.14 29.21
N ALA A 236 18.47 -9.22 28.27
CA ALA A 236 18.41 -9.54 26.85
C ALA A 236 19.74 -10.17 26.41
N ARG A 237 19.67 -11.18 25.54
CA ARG A 237 20.87 -11.87 25.03
C ARG A 237 21.58 -11.08 23.94
N HIS A 238 20.82 -10.28 23.20
CA HIS A 238 21.31 -9.42 22.12
C HIS A 238 20.68 -8.04 22.27
N GLU A 239 21.42 -7.01 21.89
CA GLU A 239 20.86 -5.68 21.68
C GLU A 239 20.29 -5.65 20.27
N LEU A 240 19.02 -5.24 20.14
CA LEU A 240 18.39 -5.11 18.83
C LEU A 240 18.84 -3.82 18.17
N GLN A 241 19.09 -3.89 16.88
CA GLN A 241 19.50 -2.72 16.12
C GLN A 241 18.32 -1.77 15.94
N ASP A 242 18.61 -0.47 16.07
CA ASP A 242 17.67 0.59 15.77
C ASP A 242 17.73 0.94 14.27
N HIS A 243 16.63 0.72 13.56
CA HIS A 243 16.50 0.99 12.13
C HIS A 243 15.67 2.24 11.81
N GLY A 244 15.25 3.00 12.83
CA GLY A 244 14.36 4.13 12.61
C GLY A 244 15.07 5.33 12.01
N GLU A 245 14.75 5.63 10.76
CA GLU A 245 15.16 6.85 10.06
C GLU A 245 13.99 7.86 9.99
N THR A 246 14.35 9.14 9.92
CA THR A 246 13.42 10.24 9.63
C THR A 246 13.77 10.82 8.27
N VAL A 247 12.78 10.95 7.39
CA VAL A 247 12.91 11.70 6.13
C VAL A 247 12.15 13.00 6.28
N ALA A 248 12.81 14.11 5.99
CA ALA A 248 12.20 15.43 6.02
C ALA A 248 12.68 16.23 4.82
N GLY A 249 11.84 17.15 4.36
CA GLY A 249 12.14 17.97 3.19
C GLY A 249 11.18 19.14 3.07
N ASN A 250 11.30 19.83 1.92
CA ASN A 250 10.47 20.96 1.57
C ASN A 250 9.83 20.74 0.20
N ILE A 251 8.51 20.85 0.13
CA ILE A 251 7.77 20.83 -1.14
C ILE A 251 7.68 22.25 -1.67
N ARG A 252 7.91 22.37 -2.98
CA ARG A 252 7.79 23.62 -3.72
C ARG A 252 6.90 23.41 -4.92
N HIS A 253 6.30 24.49 -5.40
CA HIS A 253 5.54 24.54 -6.64
C HIS A 253 6.27 25.47 -7.62
N ALA A 254 6.45 25.01 -8.87
CA ALA A 254 6.99 25.79 -9.97
C ALA A 254 5.90 26.70 -10.57
N ALA A 255 5.89 27.96 -10.15
CA ALA A 255 4.93 28.97 -10.58
C ALA A 255 5.29 29.57 -11.96
N GLY A 256 4.25 29.88 -12.74
CA GLY A 256 4.36 30.53 -14.04
C GLY A 256 4.66 29.58 -15.21
N ILE A 257 4.46 30.07 -16.44
CA ILE A 257 4.55 29.27 -17.68
C ILE A 257 5.95 28.66 -17.88
N SER A 258 7.02 29.34 -17.44
CA SER A 258 8.39 28.83 -17.47
C SER A 258 8.76 27.97 -16.26
N GLY A 259 7.97 27.98 -15.17
CA GLY A 259 8.27 27.36 -13.86
C GLY A 259 9.62 27.71 -13.23
N SER A 260 10.23 28.82 -13.65
CA SER A 260 11.51 29.29 -13.12
C SER A 260 11.40 29.87 -11.70
N GLU A 261 10.19 30.23 -11.27
CA GLU A 261 9.92 30.70 -9.91
C GLU A 261 9.39 29.54 -9.07
N GLN A 262 10.13 29.13 -8.04
CA GLN A 262 9.66 28.10 -7.11
C GLN A 262 9.15 28.76 -5.83
N ILE A 263 7.88 28.55 -5.52
CA ILE A 263 7.23 29.00 -4.28
C ILE A 263 7.01 27.82 -3.33
N LEU A 264 6.90 28.09 -2.04
CA LEU A 264 6.57 27.06 -1.05
C LEU A 264 5.15 26.55 -1.29
N ALA A 265 4.95 25.24 -1.14
CA ALA A 265 3.64 24.61 -1.25
C ALA A 265 3.14 24.21 0.15
N PRO A 266 2.41 25.10 0.87
CA PRO A 266 1.81 24.75 2.15
C PRO A 266 0.58 23.87 1.95
N ASP A 267 0.29 23.02 2.94
CA ASP A 267 -0.89 22.13 2.95
C ASP A 267 -0.94 21.08 1.83
N ALA A 268 0.16 20.94 1.08
CA ALA A 268 0.38 19.85 0.12
C ALA A 268 0.43 18.52 0.87
N LEU A 269 -0.25 17.51 0.31
CA LEU A 269 -0.10 16.12 0.72
C LEU A 269 1.25 15.62 0.27
N VAL A 270 1.95 14.93 1.16
CA VAL A 270 3.18 14.21 0.86
C VAL A 270 2.94 12.75 1.17
N THR A 271 3.40 11.85 0.31
CA THR A 271 3.17 10.43 0.47
C THR A 271 4.44 9.63 0.28
N TYR A 272 4.48 8.46 0.90
CA TYR A 272 5.38 7.39 0.51
C TYR A 272 4.69 6.04 0.67
N GLN A 273 5.05 5.10 -0.20
CA GLN A 273 4.47 3.77 -0.23
C GLN A 273 5.38 2.79 0.51
N GLN A 274 4.87 2.16 1.57
CA GLN A 274 5.57 1.05 2.23
C GLN A 274 5.62 -0.17 1.29
N PRO A 275 6.75 -0.91 1.26
CA PRO A 275 6.85 -2.15 0.49
C PRO A 275 5.78 -3.17 0.91
N GLY A 276 5.29 -3.95 -0.07
CA GLY A 276 4.27 -4.97 0.16
C GLY A 276 2.89 -4.56 -0.34
N PRO A 277 1.81 -5.18 0.16
CA PRO A 277 0.45 -4.92 -0.32
C PRO A 277 -0.05 -3.52 0.09
N ASN A 278 -1.02 -2.98 -0.66
CA ASN A 278 -1.64 -1.66 -0.39
C ASN A 278 -2.36 -1.57 0.98
N SER A 279 -2.71 -2.72 1.56
CA SER A 279 -3.32 -2.85 2.87
C SER A 279 -2.93 -4.17 3.53
N VAL A 280 -2.68 -4.14 4.83
CA VAL A 280 -2.34 -5.31 5.66
C VAL A 280 -3.37 -5.40 6.80
N ALA A 281 -4.36 -6.29 6.66
CA ALA A 281 -5.51 -6.40 7.57
C ALA A 281 -6.20 -5.05 7.90
N GLY A 282 -6.30 -4.17 6.90
CA GLY A 282 -6.89 -2.84 7.03
C GLY A 282 -5.88 -1.72 7.21
N VAL A 283 -4.65 -2.01 7.65
CA VAL A 283 -3.62 -0.98 7.81
C VAL A 283 -3.10 -0.56 6.44
N ARG A 284 -3.31 0.71 6.10
CA ARG A 284 -2.87 1.31 4.84
C ARG A 284 -1.35 1.40 4.80
N SER A 285 -0.75 0.99 3.69
CA SER A 285 0.70 1.08 3.45
C SER A 285 1.11 2.36 2.71
N LEU A 286 0.15 3.07 2.10
CA LEU A 286 0.34 4.45 1.64
C LEU A 286 0.30 5.38 2.87
N VAL A 287 1.47 5.85 3.27
CA VAL A 287 1.62 6.77 4.40
C VAL A 287 1.50 8.20 3.86
N VAL A 288 0.75 9.03 4.57
CA VAL A 288 0.43 10.40 4.15
C VAL A 288 0.77 11.36 5.28
N ASP A 289 1.41 12.47 4.94
CA ASP A 289 1.61 13.64 5.80
C ASP A 289 1.19 14.91 5.03
N ARG A 290 1.12 16.05 5.72
CA ARG A 290 0.83 17.36 5.12
C ARG A 290 1.94 18.34 5.43
N THR A 291 2.28 19.15 4.44
CA THR A 291 3.26 20.21 4.64
C THR A 291 2.74 21.34 5.52
N ASP A 292 3.64 21.90 6.34
CA ASP A 292 3.34 23.09 7.14
C ASP A 292 3.27 24.38 6.31
N SER A 293 3.06 25.52 6.96
CA SER A 293 3.02 26.84 6.29
C SER A 293 4.32 27.24 5.57
N ALA A 294 5.43 26.54 5.85
CA ALA A 294 6.72 26.72 5.21
C ALA A 294 7.02 25.62 4.17
N GLY A 295 6.02 24.82 3.80
CA GLY A 295 6.17 23.72 2.84
C GLY A 295 6.97 22.54 3.38
N ARG A 296 7.21 22.43 4.70
CA ARG A 296 8.02 21.36 5.29
C ARG A 296 7.18 20.14 5.62
N PHE A 297 7.73 18.96 5.36
CA PHE A 297 7.16 17.67 5.77
C PHE A 297 8.18 16.84 6.53
N HIS A 298 7.69 15.84 7.27
CA HIS A 298 8.52 14.84 7.93
C HIS A 298 7.80 13.50 8.03
N PHE A 299 8.52 12.41 7.77
CA PHE A 299 8.08 11.06 8.08
C PHE A 299 9.02 10.49 9.12
N ASP A 300 8.47 10.26 10.30
CA ASP A 300 9.20 9.66 11.40
C ASP A 300 9.03 8.15 11.41
N VAL A 301 10.15 7.43 11.56
CA VAL A 301 10.18 5.97 11.56
C VAL A 301 9.73 5.41 10.22
N ILE A 302 10.53 5.67 9.18
CA ILE A 302 10.30 5.04 7.88
C ILE A 302 10.58 3.55 7.98
N GLY A 303 9.50 2.78 7.86
CA GLY A 303 9.46 1.32 7.96
C GLY A 303 10.16 0.50 6.87
N SER A 304 10.90 1.13 5.96
CA SER A 304 11.53 0.47 4.83
C SER A 304 13.02 0.77 4.82
N ARG A 305 13.83 -0.30 4.77
CA ARG A 305 15.28 -0.23 4.55
C ARG A 305 15.64 0.01 3.08
N GLN A 306 14.65 0.07 2.19
CA GLN A 306 14.82 0.33 0.76
C GLN A 306 14.55 1.81 0.45
N PRO A 307 15.04 2.33 -0.69
CA PRO A 307 14.71 3.69 -1.12
C PRO A 307 13.19 3.86 -1.23
N ASN A 308 12.64 4.81 -0.48
CA ASN A 308 11.23 5.17 -0.56
C ASN A 308 11.08 6.33 -1.53
N ARG A 309 10.13 6.23 -2.46
CA ARG A 309 9.79 7.35 -3.34
C ARG A 309 8.85 8.28 -2.60
N ILE A 310 9.27 9.52 -2.40
CA ILE A 310 8.42 10.58 -1.87
C ILE A 310 7.67 11.20 -3.03
N GLU A 311 6.35 11.25 -2.94
CA GLU A 311 5.47 11.96 -3.87
C GLU A 311 4.77 13.10 -3.15
N ALA A 312 4.30 14.09 -3.90
CA ALA A 312 3.55 15.19 -3.32
C ALA A 312 2.47 15.71 -4.27
N TYR A 313 1.37 16.20 -3.68
CA TYR A 313 0.18 16.65 -4.38
C TYR A 313 -0.46 17.82 -3.64
N GLN A 314 -1.04 18.78 -4.37
CA GLN A 314 -2.01 19.72 -3.81
C GLN A 314 -3.41 19.28 -4.20
N ILE A 315 -4.32 19.35 -3.21
CA ILE A 315 -5.74 19.09 -3.40
C ILE A 315 -6.49 20.41 -3.37
N ASP A 316 -7.41 20.57 -4.31
CA ASP A 316 -8.42 21.63 -4.28
C ASP A 316 -9.40 21.39 -3.12
N ALA A 317 -9.52 22.35 -2.22
CA ALA A 317 -10.32 22.18 -1.01
C ALA A 317 -11.84 22.14 -1.26
N GLU A 318 -12.32 22.64 -2.40
CA GLU A 318 -13.75 22.64 -2.76
C GLU A 318 -14.13 21.39 -3.55
N THR A 319 -13.30 20.99 -4.52
CA THR A 319 -13.61 19.87 -5.42
C THR A 319 -13.02 18.54 -4.95
N GLY A 320 -11.92 18.57 -4.20
CA GLY A 320 -11.13 17.38 -3.86
C GLY A 320 -10.21 16.89 -4.98
N ASP A 321 -10.14 17.62 -6.10
CA ASP A 321 -9.27 17.25 -7.24
C ASP A 321 -7.80 17.57 -6.93
N ILE A 322 -6.91 16.77 -7.50
CA ILE A 322 -5.47 17.07 -7.49
C ILE A 322 -5.20 18.13 -8.57
N ASN A 323 -4.80 19.33 -8.15
CA ASN A 323 -4.53 20.48 -9.04
C ASN A 323 -3.04 20.80 -9.16
N LEU A 324 -2.20 20.25 -8.29
CA LEU A 324 -0.75 20.22 -8.42
C LEU A 324 -0.23 18.81 -8.14
N ALA A 325 0.68 18.30 -8.96
CA ALA A 325 1.32 16.99 -8.77
C ALA A 325 2.83 17.08 -8.93
N ALA A 326 3.56 16.12 -8.38
CA ALA A 326 5.01 16.02 -8.53
C ALA A 326 5.40 15.85 -10.01
N ASP A 327 6.36 16.66 -10.46
CA ASP A 327 6.86 16.63 -11.83
C ASP A 327 7.87 15.48 -12.03
N ARG A 328 7.56 14.57 -12.94
CA ARG A 328 8.40 13.47 -13.43
C ARG A 328 8.97 13.73 -14.83
N GLY A 329 8.69 14.90 -15.41
CA GLY A 329 9.26 15.33 -16.66
C GLY A 329 10.76 15.65 -16.55
N PRO A 330 11.40 16.06 -17.66
CA PRO A 330 12.82 16.41 -17.69
C PRO A 330 13.25 17.52 -16.72
N GLU A 331 12.31 18.36 -16.28
CA GLU A 331 12.55 19.44 -15.32
C GLU A 331 12.27 19.05 -13.85
N GLY A 332 11.77 17.83 -13.63
CA GLY A 332 11.44 17.31 -12.30
C GLY A 332 12.66 16.93 -11.47
N ASP A 333 12.55 17.08 -10.15
CA ASP A 333 13.54 16.62 -9.19
C ASP A 333 13.00 15.36 -8.47
N ARG A 334 13.75 14.26 -8.59
CA ARG A 334 13.39 12.95 -8.02
C ARG A 334 13.53 12.90 -6.51
N ASP A 335 14.41 13.71 -5.93
CA ASP A 335 14.73 13.68 -4.51
C ASP A 335 13.97 14.76 -3.74
N ASN A 336 13.66 15.89 -4.38
CA ASN A 336 12.85 16.98 -3.81
C ASN A 336 11.70 17.34 -4.76
N PRO A 337 10.53 16.69 -4.65
CA PRO A 337 9.46 16.86 -5.63
C PRO A 337 9.03 18.33 -5.74
N VAL A 338 9.10 18.84 -6.97
CA VAL A 338 8.56 20.15 -7.35
C VAL A 338 7.22 19.91 -8.02
N LEU A 339 6.20 20.60 -7.52
CA LEU A 339 4.84 20.47 -8.04
C LEU A 339 4.64 21.36 -9.27
N PHE A 340 3.79 20.91 -10.19
CA PHE A 340 3.35 21.69 -11.35
C PHE A 340 1.82 21.69 -11.46
N GLU A 341 1.25 22.75 -12.04
CA GLU A 341 -0.20 22.85 -12.29
C GLU A 341 -0.65 21.76 -13.25
N CYS A 342 -1.62 20.95 -12.82
CA CYS A 342 -2.05 19.77 -13.56
C CYS A 342 -3.56 19.53 -13.46
N GLN A 343 -4.05 18.68 -14.35
CA GLN A 343 -5.31 17.96 -14.19
C GLN A 343 -5.07 16.45 -14.28
N PRO A 344 -5.85 15.64 -13.56
CA PRO A 344 -5.76 14.18 -13.63
C PRO A 344 -6.55 13.65 -14.85
N LEU A 345 -5.95 12.68 -15.54
CA LEU A 345 -6.65 11.79 -16.46
C LEU A 345 -6.54 10.36 -15.92
N SER A 346 -7.65 9.82 -15.43
CA SER A 346 -7.72 8.49 -14.83
C SER A 346 -8.18 7.43 -15.83
N PHE A 347 -7.53 6.28 -15.80
CA PHE A 347 -7.82 5.08 -16.57
C PHE A 347 -8.31 4.02 -15.59
N ILE A 348 -9.55 3.55 -15.76
CA ILE A 348 -10.16 2.58 -14.84
C ILE A 348 -10.62 1.37 -15.65
N GLU A 349 -10.08 0.19 -15.36
CA GLU A 349 -10.58 -1.06 -15.93
C GLU A 349 -10.29 -2.27 -15.05
N SER A 350 -11.31 -3.10 -14.83
CA SER A 350 -11.23 -4.28 -13.93
C SER A 350 -10.84 -5.58 -14.65
N ALA A 351 -10.23 -5.51 -15.83
CA ALA A 351 -10.21 -6.62 -16.78
C ALA A 351 -8.79 -7.15 -17.08
N SER A 352 -7.97 -7.35 -16.05
CA SER A 352 -7.05 -8.49 -15.89
C SER A 352 -5.97 -8.17 -14.87
N ASP A 353 -5.52 -9.19 -14.15
CA ASP A 353 -4.29 -9.24 -13.34
C ASP A 353 -3.00 -8.95 -14.14
N ARG A 354 -3.09 -8.33 -15.31
CA ARG A 354 -1.93 -7.91 -16.08
C ARG A 354 -1.42 -6.60 -15.50
N SER A 355 -0.56 -6.82 -14.51
CA SER A 355 0.60 -6.04 -14.14
C SER A 355 0.40 -4.54 -14.05
N VAL A 356 0.65 -4.07 -12.82
CA VAL A 356 1.28 -2.78 -12.52
C VAL A 356 1.98 -2.25 -13.77
N VAL A 357 1.49 -1.11 -14.26
CA VAL A 357 2.16 -0.40 -15.33
C VAL A 357 3.41 0.18 -14.70
N ASP A 358 4.53 -0.49 -14.91
CA ASP A 358 5.80 -0.12 -14.29
C ASP A 358 6.35 1.18 -14.90
N ASP A 359 6.13 1.37 -16.20
CA ASP A 359 6.59 2.52 -16.96
C ASP A 359 5.45 3.19 -17.73
N VAL A 360 5.28 4.49 -17.49
CA VAL A 360 4.37 5.38 -18.25
C VAL A 360 5.22 6.43 -18.95
N THR A 361 5.07 6.55 -20.27
CA THR A 361 5.66 7.60 -21.09
C THR A 361 4.55 8.49 -21.63
N LEU A 362 4.68 9.80 -21.42
CA LEU A 362 3.68 10.79 -21.83
C LEU A 362 4.22 11.71 -22.94
N LEU A 363 3.51 11.74 -24.07
CA LEU A 363 3.82 12.66 -25.18
C LEU A 363 2.70 13.69 -25.32
N GLN A 364 3.05 14.97 -25.35
CA GLN A 364 2.09 16.06 -25.53
C GLN A 364 1.87 16.32 -27.01
N VAL A 365 0.62 16.54 -27.40
CA VAL A 365 0.27 16.98 -28.76
C VAL A 365 0.31 18.51 -28.78
N ALA A 366 1.18 19.08 -29.62
CA ALA A 366 1.35 20.53 -29.79
C ALA A 366 1.26 20.91 -31.28
N ASP A 367 1.12 22.21 -31.56
CA ASP A 367 0.96 22.72 -32.93
C ASP A 367 2.13 22.28 -33.83
N GLY A 368 1.86 21.33 -34.73
CA GLY A 368 2.82 20.82 -35.72
C GLY A 368 3.57 19.53 -35.35
N GLY A 369 3.24 18.86 -34.24
CA GLY A 369 3.94 17.61 -33.88
C GLY A 369 3.66 17.02 -32.50
N GLU A 370 4.27 15.87 -32.26
CA GLU A 370 4.47 15.33 -30.92
C GLU A 370 5.69 16.02 -30.30
N VAL A 371 5.53 16.52 -29.08
CA VAL A 371 6.64 17.04 -28.28
C VAL A 371 6.67 16.25 -26.98
N GLU A 372 7.87 15.91 -26.52
CA GLU A 372 8.04 15.31 -25.21
C GLU A 372 7.43 16.22 -24.15
N THR A 373 6.54 15.67 -23.32
CA THR A 373 5.84 16.45 -22.30
C THR A 373 6.86 16.98 -21.31
N GLN A 374 7.00 18.30 -21.21
CA GLN A 374 8.00 18.93 -20.35
C GLN A 374 7.71 18.68 -18.86
N ARG A 375 6.42 18.59 -18.49
CA ARG A 375 5.98 18.31 -17.12
C ARG A 375 4.83 17.31 -17.11
N TRP A 376 4.99 16.25 -16.35
CA TRP A 376 3.96 15.23 -16.21
C TRP A 376 4.16 14.44 -14.92
N GLY A 377 3.09 13.81 -14.43
CA GLY A 377 3.16 12.85 -13.33
C GLY A 377 2.31 11.63 -13.63
N GLY A 378 2.43 10.58 -12.83
CA GLY A 378 1.53 9.45 -12.97
C GLY A 378 1.68 8.40 -11.89
N GLU A 379 0.62 7.65 -11.65
CA GLU A 379 0.62 6.57 -10.67
C GLU A 379 -0.26 5.44 -11.15
N SER A 380 0.14 4.21 -10.83
CA SER A 380 -0.59 3.01 -11.20
C SER A 380 -0.78 2.14 -9.97
N ALA A 381 -2.01 1.70 -9.75
CA ALA A 381 -2.41 0.75 -8.74
C ALA A 381 -3.33 -0.30 -9.37
N ALA A 382 -3.56 -1.43 -8.70
CA ALA A 382 -4.34 -2.53 -9.26
C ALA A 382 -5.70 -2.06 -9.84
N GLY A 383 -5.83 -2.11 -11.18
CA GLY A 383 -7.05 -1.76 -11.91
C GLY A 383 -7.27 -0.25 -12.18
N ALA A 384 -6.35 0.62 -11.77
CA ALA A 384 -6.43 2.06 -12.02
C ALA A 384 -5.07 2.70 -12.27
N THR A 385 -4.98 3.53 -13.30
CA THR A 385 -3.82 4.40 -13.55
C THR A 385 -4.30 5.84 -13.60
N VAL A 386 -3.50 6.77 -13.10
CA VAL A 386 -3.73 8.21 -13.27
C VAL A 386 -2.49 8.83 -13.88
N VAL A 387 -2.71 9.77 -14.81
CA VAL A 387 -1.67 10.63 -15.36
C VAL A 387 -2.02 12.07 -15.03
N TYR A 388 -1.02 12.86 -14.67
CA TYR A 388 -1.13 14.30 -14.45
C TYR A 388 -0.43 15.04 -15.58
N ALA A 389 -1.12 16.00 -16.18
CA ALA A 389 -0.57 16.85 -17.24
C ALA A 389 -1.17 18.26 -17.19
N PRO A 390 -0.54 19.26 -17.82
CA PRO A 390 -1.01 20.65 -17.76
C PRO A 390 -2.47 20.79 -18.24
N PRO A 391 -3.28 21.65 -17.60
CA PRO A 391 -4.67 21.88 -18.01
C PRO A 391 -4.80 22.29 -19.48
N GLY A 392 -5.84 21.82 -20.17
CA GLY A 392 -6.08 22.10 -21.59
C GLY A 392 -5.17 21.34 -22.56
N SER A 393 -4.22 20.53 -22.06
CA SER A 393 -3.34 19.74 -22.90
C SER A 393 -4.04 18.50 -23.46
N ARG A 394 -3.49 18.00 -24.58
CA ARG A 394 -3.85 16.69 -25.14
C ARG A 394 -2.63 15.80 -25.08
N VAL A 395 -2.81 14.60 -24.56
CA VAL A 395 -1.72 13.66 -24.27
C VAL A 395 -1.92 12.35 -24.98
N LYS A 396 -0.80 11.79 -25.47
CA LYS A 396 -0.69 10.40 -25.89
C LYS A 396 0.05 9.67 -24.79
N ILE A 397 -0.44 8.49 -24.45
CA ILE A 397 0.07 7.71 -23.34
C ILE A 397 0.59 6.40 -23.90
N GLN A 398 1.85 6.10 -23.57
CA GLN A 398 2.42 4.78 -23.77
C GLN A 398 2.71 4.16 -22.41
N MET A 399 2.28 2.93 -22.21
CA MET A 399 2.38 2.21 -20.94
C MET A 399 3.03 0.85 -21.22
N SER A 400 4.01 0.46 -20.42
CA SER A 400 4.66 -0.85 -20.50
C SER A 400 4.94 -1.39 -19.12
N SER A 401 4.90 -2.72 -18.97
CA SER A 401 5.53 -3.40 -17.83
C SER A 401 6.98 -3.74 -18.18
N SER A 402 7.84 -3.82 -17.18
CA SER A 402 9.29 -3.97 -17.37
C SER A 402 9.71 -5.29 -18.04
N ASP A 403 8.80 -6.26 -18.08
CA ASP A 403 9.10 -7.67 -18.33
C ASP A 403 8.50 -8.21 -19.65
N PHE A 404 8.65 -7.51 -20.77
CA PHE A 404 8.36 -8.04 -22.13
C PHE A 404 6.89 -8.01 -22.62
N ASP A 405 6.03 -7.12 -22.11
CA ASP A 405 4.65 -7.01 -22.62
C ASP A 405 4.52 -5.98 -23.77
N VAL A 406 3.51 -6.18 -24.60
CA VAL A 406 3.19 -5.27 -25.72
C VAL A 406 2.79 -3.90 -25.16
N PRO A 407 3.38 -2.80 -25.65
CA PRO A 407 3.10 -1.48 -25.09
C PRO A 407 1.62 -1.13 -25.29
N TYR A 408 0.96 -0.79 -24.19
CA TYR A 408 -0.35 -0.12 -24.21
C TYR A 408 -0.16 1.26 -24.82
N GLN A 409 -0.85 1.55 -25.93
CA GLN A 409 -0.73 2.83 -26.61
C GLN A 409 -2.10 3.49 -26.75
N LEU A 410 -2.22 4.67 -26.18
CA LEU A 410 -3.40 5.52 -26.22
C LEU A 410 -3.05 6.79 -26.99
N VAL A 411 -3.51 6.87 -28.23
CA VAL A 411 -3.30 8.02 -29.13
C VAL A 411 -4.58 8.72 -29.57
N SER A 412 -5.74 8.27 -29.08
CA SER A 412 -7.07 8.86 -29.34
C SER A 412 -7.46 8.79 -30.83
N ALA A 413 -7.25 7.63 -31.47
CA ALA A 413 -7.66 7.45 -32.85
C ALA A 413 -9.21 7.44 -32.98
N PRO A 414 -9.80 8.21 -33.91
CA PRO A 414 -11.24 8.19 -34.20
C PRO A 414 -11.81 6.78 -34.42
N ALA A 415 -12.88 6.45 -33.68
CA ALA A 415 -13.53 5.14 -33.74
C ALA A 415 -14.03 4.75 -35.15
N GLN A 416 -14.39 5.73 -35.98
CA GLN A 416 -14.85 5.52 -37.35
C GLN A 416 -13.82 4.82 -38.25
N TRP A 417 -12.52 4.91 -37.93
CA TRP A 417 -11.47 4.23 -38.70
C TRP A 417 -11.42 2.72 -38.44
N LEU A 418 -12.08 2.23 -37.39
CA LEU A 418 -12.37 0.78 -37.27
C LEU A 418 -13.37 0.30 -38.31
N GLN A 419 -14.10 1.19 -38.98
CA GLN A 419 -15.08 0.84 -40.02
C GLN A 419 -14.54 1.17 -41.42
N GLU A 420 -13.88 2.32 -41.59
CA GLU A 420 -13.30 2.77 -42.86
C GLU A 420 -11.94 2.12 -43.15
N SER A 421 -11.79 1.39 -44.26
CA SER A 421 -10.57 0.62 -44.56
C SER A 421 -9.47 1.37 -45.32
N ASP A 422 -9.69 2.54 -45.94
CA ASP A 422 -8.92 2.83 -47.18
C ASP A 422 -8.39 4.24 -47.43
N SER A 423 -8.29 5.15 -46.46
CA SER A 423 -7.65 6.46 -46.74
C SER A 423 -6.29 6.57 -46.07
N ALA A 424 -5.20 6.47 -46.85
CA ALA A 424 -3.84 6.78 -46.38
C ALA A 424 -3.74 8.20 -45.79
N ALA A 425 -4.45 9.16 -46.39
CA ALA A 425 -4.51 10.55 -45.93
C ALA A 425 -5.19 10.75 -44.56
N LEU A 426 -6.23 9.96 -44.22
CA LEU A 426 -6.88 10.03 -42.90
C LEU A 426 -5.95 9.52 -41.80
N ILE A 427 -5.13 8.54 -42.11
CA ILE A 427 -4.26 7.83 -41.16
C ILE A 427 -2.90 8.51 -40.98
N GLU A 428 -2.48 9.35 -41.94
CA GLU A 428 -1.29 10.21 -41.81
C GLU A 428 -1.60 11.48 -40.98
N ALA A 429 -2.75 12.12 -41.20
CA ALA A 429 -3.26 13.25 -40.40
C ALA A 429 -3.60 12.85 -38.94
N ALA A 430 -4.00 11.59 -38.75
CA ALA A 430 -4.31 10.98 -37.46
C ALA A 430 -3.23 11.11 -36.38
N THR A 431 -2.01 10.74 -36.76
CA THR A 431 -0.92 10.47 -35.82
C THR A 431 -0.25 11.74 -35.33
N ILE A 432 -0.53 12.90 -35.91
CA ILE A 432 0.14 14.16 -35.54
C ILE A 432 -0.78 15.04 -34.70
N GLU A 433 -2.11 14.99 -34.89
CA GLU A 433 -3.05 15.97 -34.31
C GLU A 433 -3.97 15.43 -33.19
N HIS A 434 -3.97 14.13 -32.88
CA HIS A 434 -4.92 13.53 -31.93
C HIS A 434 -4.23 13.07 -30.64
N GLY A 435 -4.87 13.33 -29.49
CA GLY A 435 -4.47 12.89 -28.14
C GLY A 435 -5.68 12.95 -27.21
N TYR A 436 -5.63 12.33 -26.05
CA TYR A 436 -6.72 12.43 -25.06
C TYR A 436 -6.66 13.79 -24.38
N ALA A 437 -7.79 14.50 -24.33
CA ALA A 437 -7.87 15.74 -23.57
C ALA A 437 -7.77 15.41 -22.08
N VAL A 438 -6.84 16.05 -21.37
CA VAL A 438 -6.68 15.81 -19.93
C VAL A 438 -7.94 16.23 -19.18
N ASP A 439 -8.56 17.33 -19.61
CA ASP A 439 -9.83 17.86 -19.10
C ASP A 439 -11.02 16.89 -19.23
N GLN A 440 -10.86 15.77 -19.95
CA GLN A 440 -11.85 14.68 -19.95
C GLN A 440 -11.96 14.03 -18.55
N GLY A 441 -10.90 14.08 -17.74
CA GLY A 441 -10.86 13.57 -16.37
C GLY A 441 -10.76 12.05 -16.26
N VAL A 442 -11.61 11.31 -16.99
CA VAL A 442 -11.66 9.84 -16.97
C VAL A 442 -11.76 9.27 -18.38
N LEU A 443 -10.92 8.27 -18.65
CA LEU A 443 -11.05 7.38 -19.79
C LEU A 443 -11.65 6.04 -19.34
N LEU A 444 -12.89 5.80 -19.72
CA LEU A 444 -13.56 4.51 -19.54
C LEU A 444 -13.13 3.55 -20.65
N HIS A 445 -12.93 2.27 -20.30
CA HIS A 445 -12.54 1.21 -21.24
C HIS A 445 -11.18 1.43 -21.95
N PRO A 446 -10.10 1.76 -21.20
CA PRO A 446 -8.78 2.01 -21.76
C PRO A 446 -8.23 0.85 -22.61
N SER A 447 -8.57 -0.41 -22.31
CA SER A 447 -8.17 -1.59 -23.12
C SER A 447 -8.76 -1.58 -24.51
N LEU A 448 -10.06 -1.31 -24.65
CA LEU A 448 -10.72 -1.21 -25.95
C LEU A 448 -10.12 -0.05 -26.75
N ALA A 449 -9.90 1.09 -26.09
CA ALA A 449 -9.30 2.27 -26.70
C ALA A 449 -7.87 2.01 -27.18
N ALA A 450 -7.03 1.39 -26.36
CA ALA A 450 -5.66 1.04 -26.69
C ALA A 450 -5.59 0.04 -27.86
N LEU A 451 -6.38 -1.03 -27.82
CA LEU A 451 -6.42 -2.02 -28.90
C LEU A 451 -6.84 -1.41 -30.24
N ARG A 452 -7.83 -0.53 -30.23
CA ARG A 452 -8.23 0.22 -31.42
C ARG A 452 -7.07 1.04 -31.95
N ASP A 453 -6.47 1.85 -31.07
CA ASP A 453 -5.42 2.78 -31.41
C ASP A 453 -4.20 2.02 -32.00
N MET A 454 -3.82 0.90 -31.39
CA MET A 454 -2.78 0.00 -31.87
C MET A 454 -3.13 -0.65 -33.21
N LEU A 455 -4.35 -1.17 -33.38
CA LEU A 455 -4.79 -1.76 -34.63
C LEU A 455 -4.66 -0.74 -35.78
N ILE A 456 -5.09 0.49 -35.56
CA ILE A 456 -5.01 1.55 -36.57
C ILE A 456 -3.55 1.86 -36.93
N GLN A 457 -2.65 1.91 -35.95
CA GLN A 457 -1.22 2.10 -36.19
C GLN A 457 -0.60 0.93 -36.98
N ASP A 458 -0.95 -0.32 -36.64
CA ASP A 458 -0.45 -1.49 -37.37
C ASP A 458 -0.92 -1.48 -38.82
N GLY A 459 -2.18 -1.12 -39.07
CA GLY A 459 -2.70 -0.96 -40.44
C GLY A 459 -1.96 0.12 -41.26
N ARG A 460 -1.35 1.12 -40.61
CA ARG A 460 -0.43 2.07 -41.26
C ARG A 460 0.90 1.40 -41.59
N ARG A 461 1.55 0.76 -40.61
CA ARG A 461 2.85 0.08 -40.79
C ARG A 461 2.78 -0.97 -41.88
N MET A 462 1.71 -1.77 -41.91
CA MET A 462 1.47 -2.75 -42.96
C MET A 462 1.47 -2.16 -44.37
N ARG A 463 0.82 -0.99 -44.55
CA ARG A 463 0.77 -0.33 -45.85
C ARG A 463 2.12 0.24 -46.26
N GLN A 464 2.82 0.86 -45.32
CA GLN A 464 4.19 1.30 -45.55
C GLN A 464 5.04 0.12 -46.00
N LEU A 465 5.08 -0.99 -45.25
CA LEU A 465 5.81 -2.20 -45.63
C LEU A 465 5.39 -2.75 -47.00
N ALA A 466 4.09 -2.70 -47.32
CA ALA A 466 3.58 -3.12 -48.62
C ALA A 466 4.10 -2.25 -49.78
N ASP A 467 4.34 -0.95 -49.57
CA ASP A 467 4.96 -0.05 -50.55
C ASP A 467 6.43 -0.44 -50.83
N TRP A 468 7.12 -1.03 -49.84
CA TRP A 468 8.46 -1.62 -49.99
C TRP A 468 8.44 -3.08 -50.46
N GLY A 469 7.26 -3.62 -50.83
CA GLY A 469 7.09 -4.99 -51.33
C GLY A 469 7.06 -6.07 -50.25
N ILE A 470 7.05 -5.71 -48.98
CA ILE A 470 6.99 -6.64 -47.83
C ILE A 470 5.52 -6.88 -47.49
N ARG A 471 5.02 -8.10 -47.73
CA ARG A 471 3.64 -8.50 -47.42
C ARG A 471 3.58 -9.85 -46.72
N SER A 472 2.72 -9.95 -45.71
CA SER A 472 2.44 -11.19 -44.98
C SER A 472 0.93 -11.44 -44.93
N ASP A 473 0.48 -12.51 -45.60
CA ASP A 473 -0.94 -12.92 -45.60
C ASP A 473 -1.40 -13.33 -44.19
N ALA A 474 -0.51 -13.95 -43.41
CA ALA A 474 -0.79 -14.34 -42.02
C ALA A 474 -1.11 -13.10 -41.17
N PHE A 475 -0.33 -12.02 -41.32
CA PHE A 475 -0.56 -10.79 -40.59
C PHE A 475 -1.90 -10.13 -40.98
N MET A 476 -2.22 -10.09 -42.29
CA MET A 476 -3.49 -9.55 -42.78
C MET A 476 -4.69 -10.26 -42.14
N VAL A 477 -4.63 -11.60 -42.01
CA VAL A 477 -5.70 -12.38 -41.38
C VAL A 477 -5.83 -12.06 -39.89
N VAL A 478 -4.72 -11.99 -39.16
CA VAL A 478 -4.75 -11.65 -37.73
C VAL A 478 -5.30 -10.23 -37.53
N HIS A 479 -4.86 -9.28 -38.34
CA HIS A 479 -5.33 -7.90 -38.31
C HIS A 479 -6.85 -7.79 -38.59
N GLN A 480 -7.37 -8.50 -39.59
CA GLN A 480 -8.80 -8.54 -39.88
C GLN A 480 -9.61 -9.19 -38.75
N ASN A 481 -9.11 -10.28 -38.17
CA ASN A 481 -9.76 -10.94 -37.04
C ASN A 481 -9.81 -10.01 -35.81
N ASN A 482 -8.73 -9.31 -35.51
CA ASN A 482 -8.71 -8.29 -34.45
C ASN A 482 -9.72 -7.18 -34.71
N ARG A 483 -9.79 -6.67 -35.94
CA ARG A 483 -10.79 -5.67 -36.32
C ARG A 483 -12.21 -6.14 -36.02
N GLN A 484 -12.55 -7.37 -36.40
CA GLN A 484 -13.87 -7.93 -36.15
C GLN A 484 -14.16 -8.06 -34.65
N LEU A 485 -13.20 -8.56 -33.86
CA LEU A 485 -13.35 -8.66 -32.40
C LEU A 485 -13.60 -7.30 -31.74
N LEU A 486 -12.92 -6.24 -32.19
CA LEU A 486 -13.12 -4.88 -31.66
C LEU A 486 -14.48 -4.29 -32.05
N LEU A 487 -14.95 -4.55 -33.27
CA LEU A 487 -16.31 -4.16 -33.69
C LEU A 487 -17.37 -4.89 -32.87
N ASP A 488 -17.21 -6.20 -32.65
CA ASP A 488 -18.12 -6.99 -31.84
C ASP A 488 -18.08 -6.55 -30.37
N ALA A 489 -16.88 -6.31 -29.80
CA ALA A 489 -16.72 -5.77 -28.45
C ALA A 489 -17.44 -4.43 -28.27
N THR A 490 -17.30 -3.52 -29.25
CA THR A 490 -18.00 -2.23 -29.24
C THR A 490 -19.52 -2.42 -29.22
N ALA A 491 -20.04 -3.30 -30.08
CA ALA A 491 -21.47 -3.62 -30.11
C ALA A 491 -21.97 -4.30 -28.82
N HIS A 492 -21.15 -5.15 -28.18
CA HIS A 492 -21.45 -5.75 -26.89
C HIS A 492 -21.48 -4.73 -25.76
N LEU A 493 -20.54 -3.79 -25.75
CA LEU A 493 -20.49 -2.70 -24.78
C LEU A 493 -21.72 -1.80 -24.89
N GLU A 494 -22.08 -1.37 -26.10
CA GLU A 494 -23.29 -0.58 -26.38
C GLU A 494 -24.56 -1.31 -25.93
N ALA A 495 -24.59 -2.64 -26.11
CA ALA A 495 -25.69 -3.48 -25.69
C ALA A 495 -25.63 -3.91 -24.21
N ARG A 496 -24.66 -3.42 -23.43
CA ARG A 496 -24.42 -3.77 -22.01
C ARG A 496 -24.20 -5.27 -21.75
N ARG A 497 -23.67 -5.99 -22.73
CA ARG A 497 -23.26 -7.40 -22.66
C ARG A 497 -21.80 -7.50 -22.21
N TYR A 498 -21.56 -7.23 -20.92
CA TYR A 498 -20.20 -7.06 -20.37
C TYR A 498 -19.34 -8.32 -20.43
N ALA A 499 -19.93 -9.52 -20.30
CA ALA A 499 -19.17 -10.78 -20.38
C ALA A 499 -18.63 -11.03 -21.78
N GLU A 500 -19.44 -10.79 -22.81
CA GLU A 500 -19.05 -10.92 -24.21
C GLU A 500 -18.11 -9.80 -24.65
N TYR A 501 -18.32 -8.58 -24.16
CA TYR A 501 -17.36 -7.47 -24.30
C TYR A 501 -15.97 -7.88 -23.78
N ASP A 502 -15.90 -8.34 -22.53
CA ASP A 502 -14.65 -8.71 -21.88
C ASP A 502 -13.96 -9.88 -22.59
N ALA A 503 -14.73 -10.89 -23.01
CA ALA A 503 -14.21 -12.02 -23.79
C ALA A 503 -13.56 -11.56 -25.12
N ASN A 504 -14.23 -10.69 -25.88
CA ASN A 504 -13.72 -10.20 -27.15
C ASN A 504 -12.49 -9.29 -26.98
N VAL A 505 -12.49 -8.40 -25.97
CA VAL A 505 -11.34 -7.54 -25.66
C VAL A 505 -10.12 -8.38 -25.27
N ARG A 506 -10.28 -9.39 -24.40
CA ARG A 506 -9.19 -10.29 -24.02
C ARG A 506 -8.66 -11.10 -25.20
N GLN A 507 -9.54 -11.56 -26.08
CA GLN A 507 -9.13 -12.29 -27.28
C GLN A 507 -8.36 -11.39 -28.26
N ALA A 508 -8.83 -10.16 -28.46
CA ALA A 508 -8.15 -9.18 -29.30
C ALA A 508 -6.75 -8.82 -28.76
N TRP A 509 -6.61 -8.68 -27.44
CA TRP A 509 -5.30 -8.53 -26.77
C TRP A 509 -4.37 -9.69 -27.05
N GLY A 510 -4.85 -10.94 -26.93
CA GLY A 510 -4.02 -12.12 -27.21
C GLY A 510 -3.50 -12.17 -28.65
N LEU A 511 -4.32 -11.78 -29.61
CA LEU A 511 -3.93 -11.69 -31.03
C LEU A 511 -2.99 -10.50 -31.29
N GLN A 512 -3.26 -9.34 -30.70
CA GLN A 512 -2.42 -8.14 -30.82
C GLN A 512 -1.00 -8.40 -30.28
N ALA A 513 -0.90 -9.09 -29.14
CA ALA A 513 0.38 -9.44 -28.55
C ALA A 513 1.25 -10.29 -29.48
N ARG A 514 0.62 -11.29 -30.13
CA ARG A 514 1.27 -12.15 -31.10
C ARG A 514 1.73 -11.39 -32.36
N SER A 515 0.88 -10.50 -32.88
CA SER A 515 1.19 -9.68 -34.06
C SER A 515 2.40 -8.76 -33.86
N TYR A 516 2.57 -8.21 -32.66
CA TYR A 516 3.67 -7.29 -32.34
C TYR A 516 5.04 -7.96 -32.42
N GLU A 517 5.19 -9.15 -31.82
CA GLU A 517 6.43 -9.93 -31.87
C GLU A 517 6.82 -10.29 -33.32
N GLU A 518 5.84 -10.67 -34.14
CA GLU A 518 6.06 -10.99 -35.56
C GLU A 518 6.48 -9.76 -36.38
N ILE A 519 5.90 -8.57 -36.15
CA ILE A 519 6.34 -7.32 -36.83
C ILE A 519 7.76 -6.93 -36.40
N LYS A 520 8.05 -7.01 -35.11
CA LYS A 520 9.35 -6.64 -34.56
C LYS A 520 10.47 -7.50 -35.15
N ALA A 521 10.23 -8.80 -35.32
CA ALA A 521 11.15 -9.70 -35.98
C ALA A 521 11.42 -9.29 -37.45
N VAL A 522 10.37 -8.94 -38.21
CA VAL A 522 10.49 -8.51 -39.61
C VAL A 522 11.18 -7.15 -39.76
N ALA A 523 11.07 -6.25 -38.78
CA ALA A 523 11.71 -4.93 -38.82
C ALA A 523 13.21 -4.96 -38.43
N GLN A 524 13.69 -6.07 -37.87
CA GLN A 524 15.10 -6.25 -37.47
C GLN A 524 15.93 -7.03 -38.51
N ASP A 525 15.28 -7.65 -39.50
CA ASP A 525 15.88 -8.25 -40.69
C ASP A 525 15.99 -7.24 -41.84
#